data_AF-A0A3B9PIW0-F1
#
_entry.id   AF-A0A3B9PIW0-F1
#
_cell.length_a   1.000
_cell.length_b   1.000
_cell.length_c   1.000
_cell.angle_alpha   90.00
_cell.angle_beta   90.00
_cell.angle_gamma   90.00
#
_symmetry.space_group_name_H-M   'P 1'
#
loop_
_entity.id
_entity.type
_entity.pdbx_description
1 polymer ?
#
loop_
_entity_poly.entity_id
_entity_poly.type
_entity_poly.pdbx_seq_one_letter_code
_entity_poly.pdbx_strand_id
1 'polypeptide(L)' 'MLYALPGQADAKVQFKTRYDNFIGGKWVAPVKGQYFDVITPITGQKYTQAARSTAEDIELALDAAHAAFPKWGKADAT' A
#
# COMPACT_ATOMS: atom_id res chain seq x y z
N MET A 1 -16.86 8.69 21.71
CA MET A 1 -15.81 7.90 21.03
C MET A 1 -14.53 8.08 21.85
N LEU A 2 -13.81 7.01 22.21
CA LEU A 2 -12.60 7.12 23.04
C LEU A 2 -11.39 7.72 22.30
N TYR A 3 -11.45 7.75 20.97
CA TYR A 3 -10.39 8.26 20.10
C TYR A 3 -11.00 9.17 19.04
N ALA A 4 -10.22 10.20 18.64
CA ALA A 4 -10.54 11.01 17.47
C ALA A 4 -10.47 10.17 16.19
N LEU A 5 -11.31 10.52 15.21
CA LEU A 5 -11.36 9.84 13.92
C LEU A 5 -10.05 10.05 13.13
N PRO A 6 -9.64 9.09 12.28
CA PRO A 6 -8.54 9.26 11.34
C PRO A 6 -8.62 10.58 10.57
N GLY A 7 -7.51 11.33 10.51
CA GLY A 7 -7.41 12.61 9.79
C GLY A 7 -7.89 13.84 10.57
N GLN A 8 -8.29 13.70 11.83
CA GLN A 8 -8.58 14.83 12.74
C GLN A 8 -7.32 15.27 13.50
N ALA A 9 -7.34 16.49 14.05
CA ALA A 9 -6.20 17.09 14.75
C ALA A 9 -5.69 16.22 15.91
N ASP A 10 -6.60 15.63 16.70
CA ASP A 10 -6.27 14.82 17.88
C ASP A 10 -6.17 13.31 17.56
N ALA A 11 -6.13 12.94 16.27
CA ALA A 11 -6.00 11.55 15.88
C ALA A 11 -4.60 11.03 16.24
N LYS A 12 -4.54 9.87 16.92
CA LYS A 12 -3.27 9.21 17.27
C LYS A 12 -2.46 8.77 16.04
N VAL A 13 -3.11 8.63 14.89
CA VAL A 13 -2.50 8.18 13.64
C VAL A 13 -2.96 9.11 12.52
N GLN A 14 -1.99 9.57 11.73
CA GLN A 14 -2.22 10.35 10.52
C GLN A 14 -1.96 9.49 9.29
N PHE A 15 -2.96 9.37 8.43
CA PHE A 15 -2.87 8.60 7.18
C PHE A 15 -2.49 9.52 6.02
N LYS A 16 -1.72 9.00 5.06
CA LYS A 16 -1.52 9.69 3.78
C LYS A 16 -2.84 9.73 3.02
N THR A 17 -2.99 10.69 2.11
CA THR A 17 -4.18 10.78 1.25
C THR A 17 -4.32 9.56 0.33
N ARG A 18 -3.20 8.98 -0.11
CA ARG A 18 -3.12 7.77 -0.92
C ARG A 18 -1.84 6.98 -0.64
N TYR A 19 -1.87 5.68 -0.90
CA TYR A 19 -0.73 4.77 -0.83
C TYR A 19 -0.54 4.04 -2.16
N ASP A 20 0.70 4.04 -2.63
CA ASP A 20 1.14 3.38 -3.86
C ASP A 20 1.51 1.91 -3.60
N ASN A 21 1.76 1.13 -4.66
CA ASN A 21 2.31 -0.21 -4.53
C ASN A 21 3.75 -0.14 -4.01
N PHE A 22 4.18 -1.15 -3.26
CA PHE A 22 5.59 -1.28 -2.88
C PHE A 22 6.21 -2.46 -3.64
N ILE A 23 6.94 -2.16 -4.71
CA ILE A 23 7.48 -3.13 -5.66
C ILE A 23 8.97 -2.89 -5.83
N GLY A 24 9.78 -3.95 -5.69
CA GLY A 24 11.23 -3.87 -5.88
C GLY A 24 11.94 -2.88 -4.96
N GLY A 25 11.45 -2.70 -3.74
CA GLY A 25 12.02 -1.77 -2.77
C GLY A 25 11.65 -0.30 -2.97
N LYS A 26 10.66 -0.01 -3.82
CA LYS A 26 10.23 1.36 -4.15
C LYS A 26 8.71 1.50 -4.08
N TRP A 27 8.24 2.71 -3.78
CA TRP A 27 6.84 3.08 -3.95
C TRP A 27 6.57 3.36 -5.44
N VAL A 28 5.61 2.65 -6.02
CA VAL A 28 5.29 2.66 -7.44
C VAL A 28 3.78 2.88 -7.59
N ALA A 29 3.39 3.97 -8.23
CA ALA A 29 1.99 4.22 -8.55
C ALA A 29 1.43 3.07 -9.42
N PRO A 30 0.15 2.69 -9.25
CA PRO A 30 -0.44 1.62 -10.04
C PRO A 30 -0.38 1.97 -11.54
N VAL A 31 -0.08 0.99 -12.39
CA VAL A 31 0.19 1.20 -13.83
C VAL A 31 -0.97 1.92 -14.52
N LYS A 32 -2.22 1.60 -14.17
CA LYS A 32 -3.42 2.26 -14.73
C LYS A 32 -3.87 3.50 -13.95
N GLY A 33 -3.11 3.94 -12.95
CA GLY A 33 -3.41 5.10 -12.11
C GLY A 33 -4.65 4.95 -11.23
N GLN A 34 -5.17 3.72 -11.08
CA GLN A 34 -6.41 3.47 -10.34
C GLN A 34 -6.16 3.32 -8.85
N TYR A 35 -7.03 3.92 -8.04
CA TYR A 35 -7.04 3.76 -6.59
C TYR A 35 -8.46 3.47 -6.13
N PHE A 36 -8.60 2.81 -4.98
CA PHE A 36 -9.89 2.64 -4.32
C PHE A 36 -9.91 3.35 -2.97
N ASP A 37 -11.09 3.81 -2.59
CA ASP A 37 -11.32 4.48 -1.33
C ASP A 37 -11.33 3.46 -0.19
N VAL A 38 -10.56 3.73 0.86
CA VAL A 38 -10.61 2.95 2.09
C VAL A 38 -11.61 3.64 3.02
N ILE A 39 -12.73 2.96 3.23
CA ILE A 39 -13.87 3.48 3.97
C ILE A 39 -13.80 3.01 5.42
N THR A 40 -14.05 3.92 6.36
CA THR A 40 -14.18 3.51 7.77
C THR A 40 -15.51 2.80 7.99
N PRO A 41 -15.52 1.63 8.67
CA PRO A 41 -16.77 0.94 9.01
C PRO A 41 -17.58 1.71 10.07
N ILE A 42 -17.01 2.73 10.71
CA ILE A 42 -17.67 3.45 11.80
C ILE A 42 -18.54 4.60 11.29
N THR A 43 -18.07 5.34 10.28
CA THR A 43 -18.80 6.50 9.73
C THR A 43 -19.21 6.32 8.27
N GLY A 44 -18.74 5.28 7.59
CA GLY A 44 -18.94 5.11 6.15
C GLY A 44 -18.20 6.12 5.28
N GLN A 45 -17.31 6.93 5.87
CA GLN A 45 -16.54 7.94 5.13
C GLN A 45 -15.16 7.43 4.73
N LYS A 46 -14.62 7.99 3.65
CA LYS A 46 -13.23 7.73 3.24
C LYS A 46 -12.24 8.36 4.21
N TYR A 47 -11.18 7.63 4.56
CA TYR A 47 -10.04 8.20 5.29
C TYR A 47 -8.71 8.11 4.53
N THR A 48 -8.59 7.26 3.52
CA THR A 48 -7.41 7.19 2.63
C THR A 48 -7.75 6.49 1.32
N GLN A 49 -6.77 6.32 0.44
CA GLN A 49 -6.84 5.53 -0.78
C GLN A 49 -5.68 4.55 -0.86
N ALA A 50 -5.92 3.38 -1.43
CA ALA A 50 -4.89 2.40 -1.75
C ALA A 50 -4.88 2.11 -3.26
N ALA A 51 -3.71 1.82 -3.80
CA ALA A 51 -3.54 1.43 -5.20
C ALA A 51 -4.48 0.27 -5.55
N ARG A 52 -5.22 0.41 -6.65
CA ARG A 52 -6.05 -0.64 -7.22
C ARG A 52 -5.27 -1.34 -8.32
N SER A 53 -4.41 -2.25 -7.91
CA SER A 53 -3.48 -2.94 -8.80
C SER A 53 -4.19 -3.76 -9.87
N THR A 54 -3.53 -3.82 -11.02
CA THR A 54 -3.95 -4.54 -12.21
C THR A 54 -2.99 -5.69 -12.50
N ALA A 55 -3.25 -6.48 -13.56
CA ALA A 55 -2.36 -7.56 -13.94
C ALA A 55 -0.94 -7.04 -14.24
N GLU A 56 -0.83 -5.85 -14.84
CA GLU A 56 0.44 -5.21 -15.17
C GLU A 56 1.28 -4.89 -13.90
N ASP A 57 0.62 -4.46 -12.82
CA ASP A 57 1.27 -4.25 -11.53
C ASP A 57 1.76 -5.56 -10.90
N ILE A 58 0.99 -6.64 -11.10
CA ILE A 58 1.34 -7.97 -10.60
C ILE A 58 2.58 -8.49 -11.33
N GLU A 59 2.65 -8.36 -12.65
CA GLU A 59 3.84 -8.76 -13.41
C GLU A 59 5.09 -7.98 -12.95
N LEU A 60 5.00 -6.66 -12.74
CA LEU A 60 6.10 -5.87 -12.18
C LEU A 60 6.56 -6.38 -10.80
N ALA A 61 5.61 -6.80 -9.95
CA ALA A 61 5.90 -7.36 -8.65
C ALA A 61 6.58 -8.74 -8.75
N LEU A 62 6.12 -9.59 -9.67
CA LEU A 62 6.69 -10.91 -9.91
C LEU A 62 8.11 -10.81 -10.50
N ASP A 63 8.32 -9.93 -11.47
CA ASP A 63 9.65 -9.66 -12.05
C ASP A 63 10.64 -9.21 -10.96
N ALA A 64 10.22 -8.29 -10.08
CA ALA A 64 11.03 -7.83 -8.96
C ALA A 64 11.33 -8.96 -7.95
N ALA A 65 10.33 -9.80 -7.65
CA ALA A 65 10.50 -10.94 -6.75
C ALA A 65 11.44 -11.99 -7.33
N HIS A 66 11.29 -12.36 -8.61
CA HIS A 66 12.17 -13.29 -9.29
C HIS A 66 13.60 -12.77 -9.41
N ALA A 67 13.79 -11.46 -9.65
CA ALA A 67 15.12 -10.85 -9.66
C ALA A 67 15.80 -10.89 -8.27
N ALA A 68 15.03 -10.73 -7.19
CA ALA A 68 15.56 -10.80 -5.83
C ALA A 68 15.84 -12.24 -5.36
N PHE A 69 15.08 -13.22 -5.87
CA PHE A 69 15.08 -14.61 -5.39
C PHE A 69 16.47 -15.27 -5.35
N PRO A 70 17.34 -15.21 -6.38
CA PRO A 70 18.63 -15.91 -6.36
C PRO A 70 19.56 -15.47 -5.24
N LYS A 71 19.49 -14.19 -4.84
CA LYS A 71 20.29 -13.64 -3.74
C LYS A 71 19.63 -13.93 -2.39
N TRP A 72 18.33 -13.65 -2.29
CA TRP A 72 17.59 -13.84 -1.04
C TRP A 72 17.50 -15.30 -0.61
N GLY A 73 17.28 -16.22 -1.56
CA GLY A 73 17.21 -17.65 -1.29
C GLY A 73 18.53 -18.28 -0.83
N LYS A 74 19.64 -17.54 -0.88
CA LYS A 74 20.95 -17.97 -0.35
C LYS A 74 21.35 -17.22 0.92
N ALA A 75 20.49 -16.32 1.41
CA ALA A 75 20.76 -15.60 2.66
C ALA A 75 20.66 -16.58 3.83
N ASP A 76 21.60 -16.44 4.78
CA ASP A 76 21.54 -17.18 6.04
C ASP A 76 20.32 -16.75 6.86
N ALA A 77 19.80 -17.69 7.65
CA ALA A 77 18.61 -17.47 8.47
C ALA A 77 18.88 -16.63 9.74
N THR A 78 20.15 -16.33 10.02
CA THR A 78 20.64 -15.69 11.23
C THR A 78 21.21 -14.31 10.94
#